data_AF-A0A0C2DY54-F1
#
_entry.id   AF-A0A0C2DY54-F1
#
_cell.length_a   1.000
_cell.length_b   1.000
_cell.length_c   1.000
_cell.angle_alpha   90.00
_cell.angle_beta   90.00
_cell.angle_gamma   90.00
#
_symmetry.space_group_name_H-M   'P 1'
#
loop_
_entity.id
_entity.type
_entity.pdbx_description
1 polymer ?
#
loop_
_entity_poly.entity_id
_entity_poly.type
_entity_poly.pdbx_seq_one_letter_code
_entity_poly.pdbx_strand_id
1 'polypeptide(L)'
;MPSHFEVQPENLGRSVESVEKRANRAIATMRKICMMKVLEGKSCLEQRVNDVHFSDNFFIWGRGISDDGIRINDTVPVYVDSREPSSDHENDVKVKVVTDAGLELPVRRSKEGLRSTFIYTPTTTGKHLVHVTNNNEPIGQSPYKVNISPQTNSRVRAFGPGLEGGVADHQSVFSVETNGDADRLGIPAFSIEGPSKTEIACQDRGQGAASVAYTPKEPGVYKVNVLAGGDHIAESPFVLMVDPSKPGFHPSAARLTGLEPEMQFVPGEPVPFRIDTRDTGVVDDAPRVEVLDKDLALLPINGSQINPGIYGYSFTPKKSGKYHICASLNGVAIPGSPFPVNIREPVDLSKLRIFGPGVEGPVKCQEPTHFTIDAKQAGPGAVEVLPLETETFVSAQ
;
A
#
# COMPACT_ATOMS: atom_id res chain seq x y z
N MET A 1 58.53 -4.91 -3.73
CA MET A 1 58.16 -6.02 -2.82
C MET A 1 56.67 -5.93 -2.59
N PRO A 2 55.84 -6.91 -3.04
CA PRO A 2 54.43 -6.89 -2.75
C PRO A 2 54.16 -7.60 -1.42
N SER A 3 53.40 -6.95 -0.54
CA SER A 3 52.88 -7.52 0.70
C SER A 3 51.62 -8.32 0.40
N HIS A 4 51.69 -9.64 0.60
CA HIS A 4 50.54 -10.54 0.66
C HIS A 4 49.68 -10.21 1.90
N PHE A 5 48.38 -10.00 1.71
CA PHE A 5 47.38 -10.14 2.77
C PHE A 5 46.56 -11.39 2.46
N GLU A 6 46.72 -12.41 3.30
CA GLU A 6 45.98 -13.66 3.29
C GLU A 6 44.82 -13.52 4.28
N VAL A 7 43.58 -13.62 3.80
CA VAL A 7 42.38 -13.60 4.64
C VAL A 7 41.98 -15.05 4.91
N GLN A 8 42.08 -15.48 6.18
CA GLN A 8 41.65 -16.81 6.63
C GLN A 8 40.11 -16.92 6.66
N PRO A 9 39.50 -17.99 6.11
CA PRO A 9 38.06 -18.11 6.01
C PRO A 9 37.47 -18.89 7.21
N GLU A 10 37.42 -18.30 8.41
CA GLU A 10 36.88 -19.03 9.58
C GLU A 10 35.83 -18.31 10.44
N ASN A 11 35.32 -17.13 10.04
CA ASN A 11 34.31 -16.41 10.85
C ASN A 11 32.99 -16.06 10.17
N LEU A 12 32.71 -16.57 8.96
CA LEU A 12 31.41 -16.34 8.30
C LEU A 12 30.30 -17.35 8.70
N GLY A 13 30.66 -18.52 9.23
CA GLY A 13 29.68 -19.59 9.51
C GLY A 13 28.84 -19.41 10.78
N ARG A 14 29.39 -18.79 11.85
CA ARG A 14 28.68 -18.62 13.14
C ARG A 14 27.72 -17.43 13.17
N SER A 15 27.89 -16.47 12.28
CA SER A 15 27.02 -15.29 12.15
C SER A 15 25.70 -15.64 11.45
N VAL A 16 25.78 -16.40 10.35
CA VAL A 16 24.61 -16.74 9.53
C VAL A 16 23.70 -17.75 10.24
N GLU A 17 24.26 -18.80 10.88
CA GLU A 17 23.47 -19.75 11.68
C GLU A 17 22.75 -19.10 12.89
N SER A 18 23.34 -18.05 13.47
CA SER A 18 22.77 -17.30 14.60
C SER A 18 21.62 -16.39 14.15
N VAL A 19 21.76 -15.72 13.00
CA VAL A 19 20.71 -14.88 12.42
C VAL A 19 19.56 -15.74 11.89
N GLU A 20 19.86 -16.87 11.26
CA GLU A 20 18.86 -17.80 10.72
C GLU A 20 18.09 -18.54 11.83
N LYS A 21 18.75 -18.92 12.94
CA LYS A 21 18.06 -19.43 14.14
C LYS A 21 17.20 -18.37 14.84
N ARG A 22 17.60 -17.09 14.82
CA ARG A 22 16.78 -15.98 15.36
C ARG A 22 15.58 -15.68 14.47
N ALA A 23 15.75 -15.67 13.15
CA ALA A 23 14.67 -15.54 12.18
C ALA A 23 13.69 -16.71 12.28
N ASN A 24 14.17 -17.95 12.37
CA ASN A 24 13.31 -19.14 12.54
C ASN A 24 12.57 -19.17 13.89
N ARG A 25 13.17 -18.66 14.98
CA ARG A 25 12.45 -18.44 16.26
C ARG A 25 11.41 -17.33 16.15
N ALA A 26 11.69 -16.26 15.42
CA ALA A 26 10.73 -15.19 15.14
C ALA A 26 9.56 -15.69 14.27
N ILE A 27 9.82 -16.52 13.26
CA ILE A 27 8.81 -17.16 12.39
C ILE A 27 7.94 -18.15 13.20
N ALA A 28 8.55 -18.96 14.08
CA ALA A 28 7.80 -19.84 14.97
C ALA A 28 6.94 -19.05 15.98
N THR A 29 7.43 -17.88 16.41
CA THR A 29 6.71 -16.95 17.28
C THR A 29 5.58 -16.23 16.52
N MET A 30 5.77 -15.86 15.25
CA MET A 30 4.72 -15.32 14.38
C MET A 30 3.57 -16.31 14.18
N ARG A 31 3.87 -17.58 13.88
CA ARG A 31 2.83 -18.63 13.78
C ARG A 31 2.08 -18.81 15.11
N LYS A 32 2.78 -18.72 16.24
CA LYS A 32 2.19 -18.86 17.57
C LYS A 32 1.39 -17.63 18.01
N ILE A 33 1.82 -16.40 17.69
CA ILE A 33 1.11 -15.15 18.04
C ILE A 33 -0.09 -14.93 17.13
N CYS A 34 0.01 -15.22 15.82
CA CYS A 34 -1.15 -15.25 14.92
C CYS A 34 -2.19 -16.29 15.37
N MET A 35 -1.78 -17.47 15.86
CA MET A 35 -2.73 -18.46 16.43
C MET A 35 -3.25 -18.08 17.83
N MET A 36 -2.44 -17.46 18.70
CA MET A 36 -2.82 -17.22 20.10
C MET A 36 -3.71 -15.97 20.29
N LYS A 37 -3.72 -15.00 19.37
CA LYS A 37 -4.68 -13.87 19.46
C LYS A 37 -6.05 -14.14 18.82
N VAL A 38 -6.32 -15.36 18.38
CA VAL A 38 -7.66 -15.81 17.96
C VAL A 38 -8.52 -16.26 19.17
N LEU A 39 -7.93 -16.42 20.36
CA LEU A 39 -8.63 -16.94 21.54
C LEU A 39 -8.28 -16.16 22.83
N GLU A 40 -8.80 -14.95 22.99
CA GLU A 40 -9.04 -14.34 24.32
C GLU A 40 -10.05 -13.18 24.28
N GLY A 41 -11.08 -13.30 23.42
CA GLY A 41 -12.24 -12.40 23.39
C GLY A 41 -13.53 -13.03 23.95
N LYS A 42 -13.42 -14.12 24.72
CA LYS A 42 -14.56 -14.78 25.37
C LYS A 42 -14.61 -14.39 26.85
N SER A 43 -15.25 -13.25 27.16
CA SER A 43 -16.03 -13.01 28.40
C SER A 43 -16.37 -11.53 28.66
N CYS A 44 -16.07 -10.59 27.75
CA CYS A 44 -16.47 -9.19 27.94
C CYS A 44 -17.16 -8.53 26.72
N LEU A 45 -17.46 -9.29 25.65
CA LEU A 45 -18.04 -8.78 24.41
C LEU A 45 -19.52 -9.15 24.18
N GLU A 46 -20.16 -9.90 25.07
CA GLU A 46 -21.60 -10.22 24.97
C GLU A 46 -22.54 -9.05 25.36
N GLN A 47 -22.01 -7.83 25.54
CA GLN A 47 -22.81 -6.63 25.86
C GLN A 47 -22.55 -5.40 24.96
N ARG A 48 -21.86 -5.52 23.81
CA ARG A 48 -21.62 -4.36 22.93
C ARG A 48 -21.84 -4.55 21.42
N VAL A 49 -22.51 -5.63 21.00
CA VAL A 49 -22.74 -5.92 19.56
C VAL A 49 -24.15 -5.53 19.07
N ASN A 50 -24.95 -4.79 19.84
CA ASN A 50 -26.34 -4.47 19.47
C ASN A 50 -26.63 -3.03 18.98
N ASP A 51 -25.63 -2.16 18.82
CA ASP A 51 -25.94 -0.75 18.49
C ASP A 51 -25.62 -0.32 17.05
N VAL A 52 -25.72 -1.21 16.06
CA VAL A 52 -25.94 -0.72 14.67
C VAL A 52 -27.43 -0.43 14.52
N HIS A 53 -27.86 0.72 15.05
CA HIS A 53 -29.22 1.22 14.80
C HIS A 53 -29.31 1.71 13.37
N PHE A 54 -29.99 0.94 12.52
CA PHE A 54 -30.64 1.50 11.34
C PHE A 54 -31.69 2.49 11.84
N SER A 55 -31.37 3.79 11.89
CA SER A 55 -32.43 4.77 11.70
C SER A 55 -32.79 4.69 10.23
N ASP A 56 -34.01 4.28 9.90
CA ASP A 56 -34.47 3.61 8.67
C ASP A 56 -34.05 4.18 7.27
N ASN A 57 -33.28 5.27 7.18
CA ASN A 57 -32.90 5.94 5.94
C ASN A 57 -31.41 6.30 5.77
N PHE A 58 -30.55 6.08 6.77
CA PHE A 58 -29.15 6.50 6.70
C PHE A 58 -28.18 5.45 7.28
N PHE A 59 -26.98 5.41 6.71
CA PHE A 59 -25.89 4.56 7.13
C PHE A 59 -24.61 5.38 7.31
N ILE A 60 -24.09 5.43 8.53
CA ILE A 60 -22.94 6.28 8.90
C ILE A 60 -21.73 5.39 9.16
N TRP A 61 -20.59 5.74 8.58
CA TRP A 61 -19.34 5.02 8.76
C TRP A 61 -18.12 5.91 8.52
N GLY A 62 -16.92 5.38 8.77
CA GLY A 62 -15.66 6.08 8.52
C GLY A 62 -14.81 6.28 9.77
N ARG A 63 -13.53 6.63 9.56
CA ARG A 63 -12.54 6.81 10.62
C ARG A 63 -12.91 7.96 11.57
N GLY A 64 -13.57 9.00 11.07
CA GLY A 64 -13.97 10.18 11.85
C GLY A 64 -15.04 9.94 12.92
N ILE A 65 -15.62 8.74 13.01
CA ILE A 65 -16.52 8.34 14.12
C ILE A 65 -15.94 7.19 14.96
N SER A 66 -14.66 6.85 14.76
CA SER A 66 -13.97 5.83 15.56
C SER A 66 -13.62 6.38 16.95
N ASP A 67 -13.76 5.53 17.95
CA ASP A 67 -13.50 5.85 19.36
C ASP A 67 -12.00 5.95 19.69
N ASP A 68 -11.13 5.44 18.82
CA ASP A 68 -9.67 5.44 18.95
C ASP A 68 -8.92 5.63 17.61
N GLY A 69 -7.59 5.75 17.70
CA GLY A 69 -6.66 5.85 16.58
C GLY A 69 -6.64 7.16 15.79
N ILE A 70 -7.60 8.07 16.00
CA ILE A 70 -7.58 9.42 15.41
C ILE A 70 -6.50 10.28 16.09
N ARG A 71 -5.72 11.03 15.31
CA ARG A 71 -4.66 11.90 15.83
C ARG A 71 -4.82 13.35 15.41
N ILE A 72 -4.21 14.25 16.19
CA ILE A 72 -4.17 15.69 15.87
C ILE A 72 -3.61 15.91 14.46
N ASN A 73 -4.20 16.79 13.68
CA ASN A 73 -3.88 17.11 12.29
C ASN A 73 -4.17 16.01 11.25
N ASP A 74 -4.76 14.89 11.64
CA ASP A 74 -5.25 13.91 10.66
C ASP A 74 -6.42 14.50 9.86
N THR A 75 -6.53 14.13 8.59
CA THR A 75 -7.71 14.45 7.78
C THR A 75 -8.66 13.28 7.84
N VAL A 76 -9.69 13.36 8.69
CA VAL A 76 -10.54 12.21 9.00
C VAL A 76 -11.93 12.32 8.37
N PRO A 77 -12.33 11.36 7.52
CA PRO A 77 -13.65 11.37 6.88
C PRO A 77 -14.72 10.70 7.75
N VAL A 78 -15.94 11.22 7.63
CA VAL A 78 -17.21 10.62 8.04
C VAL A 78 -18.08 10.50 6.79
N TYR A 79 -18.52 9.30 6.49
CA TYR A 79 -19.39 8.98 5.37
C TYR A 79 -20.81 8.80 5.88
N VAL A 80 -21.77 9.37 5.15
CA VAL A 80 -23.20 9.17 5.38
C VAL A 80 -23.85 8.76 4.06
N ASP A 81 -24.18 7.48 3.96
CA ASP A 81 -24.92 6.93 2.83
C ASP A 81 -26.42 7.07 3.12
N SER A 82 -27.14 7.74 2.22
CA SER A 82 -28.59 7.92 2.31
C SER A 82 -29.30 6.92 1.43
N ARG A 83 -30.50 6.47 1.81
CA ARG A 83 -31.41 5.84 0.82
C ARG A 83 -31.93 6.89 -0.16
N GLU A 84 -32.38 6.45 -1.34
CA GLU A 84 -33.05 7.35 -2.28
C GLU A 84 -34.20 8.09 -1.58
N PRO A 85 -34.28 9.43 -1.69
CA PRO A 85 -35.30 10.18 -0.99
C PRO A 85 -36.69 9.79 -1.52
N SER A 86 -37.62 9.48 -0.61
CA SER A 86 -39.05 9.53 -0.94
C SER A 86 -39.40 10.96 -1.34
N SER A 87 -40.23 11.13 -2.37
CA SER A 87 -40.46 12.35 -3.17
C SER A 87 -40.76 13.67 -2.46
N ASP A 88 -40.91 13.70 -1.14
CA ASP A 88 -41.53 14.83 -0.43
C ASP A 88 -40.58 15.61 0.49
N HIS A 89 -39.37 15.12 0.81
CA HIS A 89 -38.40 15.86 1.64
C HIS A 89 -36.93 15.66 1.20
N GLU A 90 -36.19 16.76 1.04
CA GLU A 90 -34.74 16.72 0.81
C GLU A 90 -34.00 16.45 2.15
N ASN A 91 -33.01 15.56 2.12
CA ASN A 91 -32.17 15.25 3.28
C ASN A 91 -31.12 16.37 3.53
N ASP A 92 -31.25 17.11 4.63
CA ASP A 92 -30.23 18.07 5.10
C ASP A 92 -29.28 17.42 6.12
N VAL A 93 -28.43 16.52 5.63
CA VAL A 93 -27.40 15.87 6.45
C VAL A 93 -26.29 16.86 6.82
N LYS A 94 -25.99 16.96 8.11
CA LYS A 94 -24.95 17.83 8.68
C LYS A 94 -24.06 17.06 9.64
N VAL A 95 -22.78 17.44 9.67
CA VAL A 95 -21.81 16.98 10.66
C VAL A 95 -21.23 18.18 11.39
N LYS A 96 -21.30 18.16 12.71
CA LYS A 96 -20.73 19.16 13.61
C LYS A 96 -19.78 18.46 14.58
N VAL A 97 -18.55 18.97 14.69
CA VAL A 97 -17.53 18.41 15.58
C VAL A 97 -17.21 19.42 16.67
N VAL A 98 -17.35 19.00 17.92
CA VAL A 98 -17.15 19.86 19.10
C VAL A 98 -16.04 19.27 19.96
N THR A 99 -15.03 20.08 20.27
CA THR A 99 -13.94 19.73 21.21
C THR A 99 -14.46 19.68 22.66
N ASP A 100 -13.67 19.12 23.57
CA ASP A 100 -13.95 19.15 25.02
C ASP A 100 -14.05 20.57 25.58
N ALA A 101 -13.32 21.53 25.00
CA ALA A 101 -13.40 22.95 25.31
C ALA A 101 -14.65 23.65 24.73
N GLY A 102 -15.52 22.93 24.02
CA GLY A 102 -16.72 23.49 23.38
C GLY A 102 -16.46 24.21 22.05
N LEU A 103 -15.23 24.23 21.56
CA LEU A 103 -14.89 24.80 20.25
C LEU A 103 -15.39 23.88 19.13
N GLU A 104 -16.05 24.47 18.14
CA GLU A 104 -16.49 23.79 16.92
C GLU A 104 -15.37 23.76 15.88
N LEU A 105 -15.09 22.57 15.32
CA LEU A 105 -14.11 22.43 14.25
C LEU A 105 -14.76 22.64 12.89
N PRO A 106 -14.03 23.21 11.91
CA PRO A 106 -14.51 23.32 10.55
C PRO A 106 -14.66 21.92 9.91
N VAL A 107 -15.79 21.72 9.24
CA VAL A 107 -16.11 20.48 8.52
C VAL A 107 -16.33 20.81 7.05
N ARG A 108 -15.58 20.16 6.16
CA ARG A 108 -15.80 20.24 4.71
C ARG A 108 -16.79 19.16 4.30
N ARG A 109 -17.76 19.51 3.46
CA ARG A 109 -18.75 18.57 2.91
C ARG A 109 -18.59 18.43 1.41
N SER A 110 -18.69 17.20 0.91
CA SER A 110 -18.96 16.88 -0.50
C SER A 110 -20.08 15.85 -0.58
N LYS A 111 -20.72 15.73 -1.75
CA LYS A 111 -21.76 14.73 -2.00
C LYS A 111 -21.56 14.14 -3.39
N GLU A 112 -21.61 12.81 -3.48
CA GLU A 112 -21.50 12.05 -4.71
C GLU A 112 -22.60 10.99 -4.70
N GLY A 113 -23.57 11.11 -5.62
CA GLY A 113 -24.77 10.27 -5.61
C GLY A 113 -25.49 10.30 -4.26
N LEU A 114 -25.61 9.13 -3.63
CA LEU A 114 -26.25 8.93 -2.33
C LEU A 114 -25.31 9.10 -1.13
N ARG A 115 -24.00 9.24 -1.36
CA ARG A 115 -22.98 9.37 -0.32
C ARG A 115 -22.66 10.83 -0.05
N SER A 116 -22.83 11.26 1.19
CA SER A 116 -22.29 12.53 1.69
C SER A 116 -21.00 12.28 2.46
N THR A 117 -19.92 12.97 2.10
CA THR A 117 -18.62 12.87 2.76
C THR A 117 -18.35 14.14 3.54
N PHE A 118 -18.05 14.00 4.83
CA PHE A 118 -17.69 15.08 5.73
C PHE A 118 -16.27 14.88 6.22
N ILE A 119 -15.43 15.90 6.12
CA ILE A 119 -14.01 15.81 6.49
C ILE A 119 -13.69 16.90 7.50
N TYR A 120 -13.10 16.51 8.62
CA TYR A 120 -12.59 17.43 9.64
C TYR A 120 -11.14 17.10 10.00
N THR A 121 -10.47 18.07 10.63
CA THR A 121 -9.09 17.95 11.08
C THR A 121 -9.02 18.38 12.55
N PRO A 122 -8.84 17.46 13.50
CA PRO A 122 -8.76 17.79 14.91
C PRO A 122 -7.44 18.51 15.22
N THR A 123 -7.51 19.63 15.94
CA THR A 123 -6.34 20.47 16.25
C THR A 123 -5.89 20.33 17.70
N THR A 124 -6.70 19.71 18.55
CA THR A 124 -6.39 19.46 19.97
C THR A 124 -6.56 17.99 20.31
N THR A 125 -5.74 17.51 21.25
CA THR A 125 -5.89 16.17 21.83
C THR A 125 -7.06 16.15 22.81
N GLY A 126 -7.63 14.98 23.06
CA GLY A 126 -8.67 14.78 24.07
C GLY A 126 -9.97 14.27 23.47
N LYS A 127 -11.06 14.40 24.23
CA LYS A 127 -12.38 13.90 23.82
C LYS A 127 -13.05 14.91 22.91
N HIS A 128 -13.61 14.47 21.80
CA HIS A 128 -14.47 15.29 20.94
C HIS A 128 -15.82 14.59 20.73
N LEU A 129 -16.84 15.37 20.40
CA LEU A 129 -18.17 14.90 20.04
C LEU A 129 -18.43 15.19 18.57
N VAL A 130 -18.76 14.15 17.81
CA VAL A 130 -19.15 14.24 16.41
C VAL A 130 -20.66 14.06 16.32
N HIS A 131 -21.36 15.16 16.09
CA HIS A 131 -22.80 15.18 15.88
C HIS A 131 -23.09 14.97 14.40
N VAL A 132 -23.78 13.89 14.06
CA VAL A 132 -24.33 13.64 12.72
C VAL A 132 -25.85 13.78 12.81
N THR A 133 -26.42 14.67 12.00
CA THR A 133 -27.86 14.97 12.02
C THR A 133 -28.44 15.03 10.61
N ASN A 134 -29.73 14.73 10.47
CA ASN A 134 -30.53 15.01 9.28
C ASN A 134 -31.70 15.88 9.71
N ASN A 135 -31.91 17.03 9.06
CA ASN A 135 -32.99 17.96 9.43
C ASN A 135 -32.96 18.34 10.93
N ASN A 136 -31.75 18.45 11.50
CA ASN A 136 -31.46 18.68 12.93
C ASN A 136 -31.80 17.53 13.90
N GLU A 137 -32.27 16.39 13.41
CA GLU A 137 -32.47 15.20 14.24
C GLU A 137 -31.23 14.29 14.20
N PRO A 138 -30.79 13.71 15.34
CA PRO A 138 -29.67 12.78 15.37
C PRO A 138 -29.91 11.54 14.50
N ILE A 139 -28.88 11.14 13.74
CA ILE A 139 -28.88 9.91 12.96
C ILE A 139 -28.07 8.83 13.71
N GLY A 140 -28.61 7.62 13.83
CA GLY A 140 -27.94 6.50 14.49
C GLY A 140 -27.54 6.80 15.94
N GLN A 141 -26.29 6.50 16.31
CA GLN A 141 -25.78 6.71 17.68
C GLN A 141 -25.33 8.15 17.98
N SER A 142 -25.56 9.08 17.05
CA SER A 142 -25.13 10.47 17.21
C SER A 142 -25.60 11.06 18.56
N PRO A 143 -24.70 11.71 19.33
CA PRO A 143 -23.31 12.02 19.00
C PRO A 143 -22.32 10.87 19.23
N TYR A 144 -21.33 10.76 18.33
CA TYR A 144 -20.21 9.84 18.47
C TYR A 144 -19.12 10.45 19.35
N LYS A 145 -18.61 9.69 20.31
CA LYS A 145 -17.49 10.09 21.17
C LYS A 145 -16.18 9.60 20.56
N VAL A 146 -15.28 10.51 20.22
CA VAL A 146 -13.98 10.18 19.62
C VAL A 146 -12.84 10.68 20.51
N ASN A 147 -11.75 9.90 20.62
CA ASN A 147 -10.57 10.29 21.37
C ASN A 147 -9.43 10.66 20.42
N ILE A 148 -8.99 11.91 20.47
CA ILE A 148 -7.91 12.43 19.64
C ILE A 148 -6.58 12.29 20.39
N SER A 149 -5.66 11.51 19.81
CA SER A 149 -4.32 11.27 20.36
C SER A 149 -3.27 12.21 19.74
N PRO A 150 -2.08 12.36 20.38
CA PRO A 150 -0.93 13.00 19.74
C PRO A 150 -0.53 12.29 18.44
N GLN A 151 0.27 12.95 17.60
CA GLN A 151 0.85 12.32 16.41
C GLN A 151 1.71 11.09 16.78
N THR A 152 1.69 10.07 15.91
CA THR A 152 2.49 8.86 16.12
C THR A 152 3.91 9.05 15.59
N ASN A 153 4.89 8.50 16.32
CA ASN A 153 6.27 8.41 15.86
C ASN A 153 6.57 7.05 15.20
N SER A 154 5.55 6.22 14.96
CA SER A 154 5.70 4.95 14.25
C SER A 154 5.99 5.21 12.78
N ARG A 155 7.03 4.55 12.26
CA ARG A 155 7.33 4.51 10.82
C ARG A 155 6.64 3.36 10.10
N VAL A 156 5.98 2.47 10.84
CA VAL A 156 5.20 1.38 10.25
C VAL A 156 4.09 1.95 9.38
N ARG A 157 3.96 1.43 8.17
CA ARG A 157 2.93 1.82 7.20
C ARG A 157 2.18 0.59 6.73
N ALA A 158 0.89 0.76 6.45
CA ALA A 158 0.07 -0.26 5.82
C ALA A 158 -0.63 0.35 4.61
N PHE A 159 -0.74 -0.41 3.52
CA PHE A 159 -1.31 0.06 2.26
C PHE A 159 -1.85 -1.09 1.42
N GLY A 160 -2.74 -0.77 0.48
CA GLY A 160 -3.28 -1.70 -0.49
C GLY A 160 -4.77 -1.98 -0.34
N PRO A 161 -5.36 -2.70 -1.30
CA PRO A 161 -6.82 -2.72 -1.50
C PRO A 161 -7.63 -3.15 -0.27
N GLY A 162 -7.12 -4.09 0.52
CA GLY A 162 -7.79 -4.61 1.71
C GLY A 162 -7.93 -3.62 2.87
N LEU A 163 -7.41 -2.39 2.74
CA LEU A 163 -7.63 -1.27 3.68
C LEU A 163 -8.59 -0.20 3.14
N GLU A 164 -9.05 -0.35 1.90
CA GLU A 164 -9.83 0.66 1.17
C GLU A 164 -11.27 0.20 0.94
N GLY A 165 -11.47 -1.11 0.75
CA GLY A 165 -12.76 -1.72 0.49
C GLY A 165 -12.65 -3.24 0.35
N GLY A 166 -13.73 -3.88 -0.09
CA GLY A 166 -13.73 -5.29 -0.42
C GLY A 166 -15.10 -5.79 -0.85
N VAL A 167 -15.18 -7.09 -1.14
CA VAL A 167 -16.43 -7.77 -1.47
C VAL A 167 -16.54 -9.03 -0.62
N ALA A 168 -17.73 -9.31 -0.10
CA ALA A 168 -17.98 -10.51 0.69
C ALA A 168 -17.57 -11.77 -0.09
N ASP A 169 -17.01 -12.75 0.62
CA ASP A 169 -16.42 -14.00 0.11
C ASP A 169 -15.18 -13.87 -0.78
N HIS A 170 -14.71 -12.66 -1.06
CA HIS A 170 -13.43 -12.43 -1.74
C HIS A 170 -12.31 -12.09 -0.74
N GLN A 171 -11.08 -12.46 -1.10
CA GLN A 171 -9.93 -12.16 -0.26
C GLN A 171 -9.54 -10.67 -0.38
N SER A 172 -9.51 -9.99 0.76
CA SER A 172 -8.95 -8.65 0.90
C SER A 172 -7.48 -8.76 1.33
N VAL A 173 -6.59 -8.04 0.65
CA VAL A 173 -5.14 -8.11 0.88
C VAL A 173 -4.56 -6.72 1.04
N PHE A 174 -3.68 -6.55 2.02
CA PHE A 174 -2.87 -5.35 2.19
C PHE A 174 -1.43 -5.70 2.56
N SER A 175 -0.53 -4.76 2.37
CA SER A 175 0.88 -4.86 2.76
C SER A 175 1.18 -3.98 3.95
N VAL A 176 2.14 -4.42 4.76
CA VAL A 176 2.64 -3.69 5.92
C VAL A 176 4.16 -3.63 5.82
N GLU A 177 4.71 -2.44 5.89
CA GLU A 177 6.16 -2.21 5.90
C GLU A 177 6.56 -1.53 7.21
N THR A 178 7.49 -2.13 7.93
CA THR A 178 7.94 -1.65 9.25
C THR A 178 8.88 -0.46 9.17
N ASN A 179 9.50 -0.20 8.01
CA ASN A 179 10.39 0.93 7.77
C ASN A 179 11.48 1.11 8.85
N GLY A 180 12.05 -0.01 9.30
CA GLY A 180 13.11 -0.04 10.31
C GLY A 180 12.63 0.07 11.75
N ASP A 181 11.33 0.07 12.02
CA ASP A 181 10.77 0.07 13.38
C ASP A 181 10.57 -1.35 13.96
N ALA A 182 10.86 -2.41 13.19
CA ALA A 182 10.70 -3.79 13.65
C ALA A 182 11.47 -4.09 14.95
N ASP A 183 12.72 -3.63 15.06
CA ASP A 183 13.56 -3.86 16.25
C ASP A 183 13.08 -3.07 17.48
N ARG A 184 12.44 -1.92 17.26
CA ARG A 184 12.01 -0.99 18.32
C ARG A 184 10.59 -1.29 18.83
N LEU A 185 9.67 -1.56 17.91
CA LEU A 185 8.24 -1.70 18.18
C LEU A 185 7.73 -3.14 18.08
N GLY A 186 8.59 -4.07 17.66
CA GLY A 186 8.23 -5.45 17.41
C GLY A 186 7.38 -5.62 16.16
N ILE A 187 6.71 -6.77 16.08
CA ILE A 187 5.85 -7.12 14.95
C ILE A 187 4.51 -6.40 15.11
N PRO A 188 3.98 -5.74 14.06
CA PRO A 188 2.67 -5.13 14.11
C PRO A 188 1.57 -6.14 14.45
N ALA A 189 0.60 -5.72 15.27
CA ALA A 189 -0.58 -6.50 15.59
C ALA A 189 -1.75 -6.10 14.69
N PHE A 190 -2.54 -7.08 14.29
CA PHE A 190 -3.68 -6.90 13.38
C PHE A 190 -4.97 -7.36 14.07
N SER A 191 -6.04 -6.59 13.94
CA SER A 191 -7.40 -7.06 14.22
C SER A 191 -8.37 -6.55 13.18
N ILE A 192 -9.44 -7.31 12.95
CA ILE A 192 -10.50 -6.98 12.01
C ILE A 192 -11.81 -7.10 12.76
N GLU A 193 -12.52 -5.99 12.84
CA GLU A 193 -13.83 -5.89 13.47
C GLU A 193 -14.87 -5.60 12.39
N GLY A 194 -16.00 -6.29 12.43
CA GLY A 194 -17.07 -6.12 11.45
C GLY A 194 -18.17 -7.16 11.62
N PRO A 195 -19.14 -7.19 10.69
CA PRO A 195 -20.30 -8.08 10.73
C PRO A 195 -19.95 -9.57 10.82
N SER A 196 -18.86 -9.99 10.18
CA SER A 196 -18.40 -11.39 10.23
C SER A 196 -17.03 -11.55 10.89
N LYS A 197 -16.82 -12.70 11.53
CA LYS A 197 -15.49 -13.11 11.98
C LYS A 197 -14.65 -13.55 10.79
N THR A 198 -13.42 -13.05 10.72
CA THR A 198 -12.50 -13.34 9.64
C THR A 198 -11.21 -13.93 10.19
N GLU A 199 -10.67 -14.94 9.51
CA GLU A 199 -9.33 -15.42 9.78
C GLU A 199 -8.32 -14.49 9.09
N ILE A 200 -7.25 -14.14 9.80
CA ILE A 200 -6.17 -13.31 9.29
C ILE A 200 -5.00 -14.21 8.92
N ALA A 201 -4.65 -14.23 7.65
CA ALA A 201 -3.41 -14.83 7.16
C ALA A 201 -2.33 -13.75 7.04
N CYS A 202 -1.13 -14.05 7.52
CA CYS A 202 0.03 -13.16 7.39
C CYS A 202 1.18 -13.93 6.74
N GLN A 203 1.74 -13.36 5.67
CA GLN A 203 2.89 -13.88 4.95
C GLN A 203 4.05 -12.89 5.04
N ASP A 204 5.14 -13.31 5.67
CA ASP A 204 6.39 -12.54 5.71
C ASP A 204 7.00 -12.47 4.30
N ARG A 205 7.36 -11.26 3.86
CA ARG A 205 8.05 -10.99 2.59
C ARG A 205 9.53 -10.64 2.81
N GLY A 206 10.01 -10.71 4.05
CA GLY A 206 11.37 -10.35 4.43
C GLY A 206 11.58 -8.84 4.50
N GLN A 207 12.73 -8.42 5.04
CA GLN A 207 13.14 -7.01 5.14
C GLN A 207 12.11 -6.12 5.86
N GLY A 208 11.36 -6.69 6.82
CA GLY A 208 10.37 -5.95 7.58
C GLY A 208 9.09 -5.62 6.80
N ALA A 209 8.80 -6.34 5.72
CA ALA A 209 7.55 -6.26 4.96
C ALA A 209 6.71 -7.54 5.12
N ALA A 210 5.39 -7.41 5.22
CA ALA A 210 4.46 -8.53 5.30
C ALA A 210 3.21 -8.29 4.45
N SER A 211 2.65 -9.37 3.90
CA SER A 211 1.33 -9.39 3.26
C SER A 211 0.32 -9.91 4.26
N VAL A 212 -0.75 -9.16 4.48
CA VAL A 212 -1.87 -9.56 5.35
C VAL A 212 -3.10 -9.76 4.49
N ALA A 213 -3.79 -10.87 4.71
CA ALA A 213 -4.99 -11.23 3.96
C ALA A 213 -6.10 -11.66 4.92
N TYR A 214 -7.34 -11.33 4.56
CA TYR A 214 -8.54 -11.75 5.26
C TYR A 214 -9.69 -11.94 4.26
N THR A 215 -10.74 -12.64 4.65
CA THR A 215 -11.91 -12.88 3.79
C THR A 215 -13.19 -12.55 4.57
N PRO A 216 -13.79 -11.37 4.38
CA PRO A 216 -15.07 -11.04 4.98
C PRO A 216 -16.17 -11.95 4.42
N LYS A 217 -17.06 -12.43 5.29
CA LYS A 217 -18.19 -13.32 4.91
C LYS A 217 -19.52 -12.60 4.78
N GLU A 218 -19.61 -11.39 5.33
CA GLU A 218 -20.83 -10.59 5.28
C GLU A 218 -20.50 -9.17 4.82
N PRO A 219 -21.37 -8.53 4.03
CA PRO A 219 -21.21 -7.13 3.65
C PRO A 219 -21.41 -6.20 4.84
N GLY A 220 -20.83 -5.01 4.77
CA GLY A 220 -20.96 -3.96 5.78
C GLY A 220 -19.64 -3.28 6.10
N VAL A 221 -19.63 -2.52 7.20
CA VAL A 221 -18.45 -1.75 7.65
C VAL A 221 -17.48 -2.67 8.36
N TYR A 222 -16.22 -2.65 7.92
CA TYR A 222 -15.13 -3.29 8.63
C TYR A 222 -14.14 -2.23 9.12
N LYS A 223 -13.62 -2.45 10.34
CA LYS A 223 -12.53 -1.70 10.95
C LYS A 223 -11.30 -2.60 11.01
N VAL A 224 -10.27 -2.26 10.26
CA VAL A 224 -8.97 -2.95 10.26
C VAL A 224 -7.99 -2.15 11.13
N ASN A 225 -7.61 -2.75 12.24
CA ASN A 225 -6.64 -2.18 13.16
C ASN A 225 -5.24 -2.71 12.84
N VAL A 226 -4.28 -1.78 12.78
CA VAL A 226 -2.86 -2.09 12.65
C VAL A 226 -2.13 -1.34 13.75
N LEU A 227 -1.61 -2.08 14.73
CA LEU A 227 -0.97 -1.52 15.90
C LEU A 227 0.53 -1.83 15.89
N ALA A 228 1.37 -0.84 16.18
CA ALA A 228 2.80 -1.02 16.38
C ALA A 228 3.18 -0.58 17.80
N GLY A 229 3.84 -1.46 18.57
CA GLY A 229 4.10 -1.21 19.99
C GLY A 229 2.85 -1.03 20.85
N GLY A 230 1.70 -1.57 20.41
CA GLY A 230 0.41 -1.45 21.09
C GLY A 230 -0.39 -0.18 20.78
N ASP A 231 0.10 0.68 19.88
CA ASP A 231 -0.58 1.92 19.48
C ASP A 231 -0.87 1.94 17.97
N HIS A 232 -1.91 2.64 17.54
CA HIS A 232 -2.29 2.73 16.13
C HIS A 232 -1.17 3.34 15.28
N ILE A 233 -0.87 2.70 14.15
CA ILE A 233 -0.03 3.34 13.12
C ILE A 233 -0.79 4.49 12.45
N ALA A 234 -0.10 5.27 11.61
CA ALA A 234 -0.76 6.29 10.80
C ALA A 234 -1.91 5.70 9.99
N GLU A 235 -3.03 6.42 9.91
CA GLU A 235 -4.30 6.01 9.27
C GLU A 235 -5.05 4.82 9.90
N SER A 236 -4.49 4.10 10.87
CA SER A 236 -5.25 3.13 11.63
C SER A 236 -6.17 3.86 12.66
N PRO A 237 -7.41 3.39 12.88
CA PRO A 237 -8.10 2.30 12.18
C PRO A 237 -8.44 2.63 10.72
N PHE A 238 -8.26 1.64 9.84
CA PHE A 238 -8.76 1.71 8.47
C PHE A 238 -10.22 1.26 8.46
N VAL A 239 -11.15 2.17 8.20
CA VAL A 239 -12.59 1.90 8.19
C VAL A 239 -13.07 1.86 6.75
N LEU A 240 -13.55 0.69 6.31
CA LEU A 240 -13.85 0.42 4.91
C LEU A 240 -15.20 -0.29 4.73
N MET A 241 -15.76 -0.18 3.52
CA MET A 241 -16.98 -0.87 3.13
C MET A 241 -16.65 -2.19 2.45
N VAL A 242 -17.34 -3.26 2.85
CA VAL A 242 -17.38 -4.52 2.12
C VAL A 242 -18.73 -4.64 1.44
N ASP A 243 -18.72 -4.70 0.13
CA ASP A 243 -19.92 -4.82 -0.69
C ASP A 243 -20.42 -6.28 -0.77
N PRO A 244 -21.72 -6.50 -1.07
CA PRO A 244 -22.25 -7.82 -1.35
C PRO A 244 -21.57 -8.45 -2.57
N SER A 245 -21.32 -9.76 -2.55
CA SER A 245 -20.84 -10.48 -3.74
C SER A 245 -21.90 -10.52 -4.83
N LYS A 246 -21.50 -10.26 -6.06
CA LYS A 246 -22.37 -10.33 -7.26
C LYS A 246 -22.06 -11.61 -8.05
N PRO A 247 -23.08 -12.34 -8.53
CA PRO A 247 -22.86 -13.47 -9.42
C PRO A 247 -22.02 -13.07 -10.64
N GLY A 248 -21.01 -13.87 -10.96
CA GLY A 248 -20.13 -13.64 -12.10
C GLY A 248 -18.99 -12.64 -11.86
N PHE A 249 -18.84 -12.09 -10.65
CA PHE A 249 -17.68 -11.26 -10.32
C PHE A 249 -16.41 -12.12 -10.12
N HIS A 250 -15.46 -11.97 -11.03
CA HIS A 250 -14.23 -12.77 -11.10
C HIS A 250 -12.99 -11.87 -11.14
N PRO A 251 -12.64 -11.18 -10.04
CA PRO A 251 -11.51 -10.26 -10.01
C PRO A 251 -10.16 -10.95 -10.31
N SER A 252 -10.08 -12.27 -10.08
CA SER A 252 -8.90 -13.08 -10.42
C SER A 252 -8.64 -13.25 -11.92
N ALA A 253 -9.59 -12.88 -12.78
CA ALA A 253 -9.41 -12.89 -14.23
C ALA A 253 -8.76 -11.60 -14.75
N ALA A 254 -8.64 -10.57 -13.91
CA ALA A 254 -8.01 -9.32 -14.28
C ALA A 254 -6.51 -9.51 -14.53
N ARG A 255 -5.95 -8.76 -15.48
CA ARG A 255 -4.54 -8.85 -15.84
C ARG A 255 -3.91 -7.47 -15.90
N LEU A 256 -2.78 -7.33 -15.24
CA LEU A 256 -1.92 -6.16 -15.41
C LEU A 256 -0.78 -6.49 -16.38
N THR A 257 -0.52 -5.61 -17.34
CA THR A 257 0.61 -5.72 -18.31
C THR A 257 1.38 -4.41 -18.40
N GLY A 258 2.63 -4.45 -18.87
CA GLY A 258 3.52 -3.30 -18.97
C GLY A 258 4.40 -3.08 -17.73
N LEU A 259 4.51 -4.08 -16.86
CA LEU A 259 5.40 -4.10 -15.68
C LEU A 259 6.18 -5.42 -15.58
N GLU A 260 6.45 -6.04 -16.73
CA GLU A 260 7.14 -7.32 -16.81
C GLU A 260 8.59 -7.20 -16.26
N PRO A 261 9.15 -8.22 -15.60
CA PRO A 261 10.43 -8.12 -14.88
C PRO A 261 11.63 -7.67 -15.73
N GLU A 262 11.59 -7.93 -17.04
CA GLU A 262 12.59 -7.52 -18.02
C GLU A 262 12.56 -6.02 -18.36
N MET A 263 11.44 -5.34 -18.07
CA MET A 263 11.30 -3.91 -18.32
C MET A 263 12.14 -3.11 -17.33
N GLN A 264 12.69 -2.00 -17.82
CA GLN A 264 13.51 -1.09 -17.04
C GLN A 264 12.93 0.31 -17.11
N PHE A 265 12.83 0.95 -15.96
CA PHE A 265 12.27 2.28 -15.83
C PHE A 265 13.27 3.19 -15.11
N VAL A 266 13.34 4.45 -15.53
CA VAL A 266 14.22 5.48 -14.96
C VAL A 266 13.42 6.72 -14.54
N PRO A 267 13.94 7.55 -13.63
CA PRO A 267 13.29 8.77 -13.22
C PRO A 267 13.05 9.74 -14.39
N GLY A 268 11.90 10.42 -14.36
CA GLY A 268 11.50 11.42 -15.36
C GLY A 268 10.75 10.85 -16.55
N GLU A 269 10.81 9.54 -16.78
CA GLU A 269 10.09 8.88 -17.87
C GLU A 269 8.76 8.27 -17.39
N PRO A 270 7.66 8.40 -18.15
CA PRO A 270 6.41 7.74 -17.81
C PRO A 270 6.56 6.21 -17.77
N VAL A 271 5.97 5.59 -16.75
CA VAL A 271 5.85 4.14 -16.60
C VAL A 271 4.43 3.73 -17.00
N PRO A 272 4.19 3.28 -18.25
CA PRO A 272 2.87 2.90 -18.71
C PRO A 272 2.53 1.47 -18.32
N PHE A 273 1.29 1.24 -17.89
CA PHE A 273 0.76 -0.11 -17.66
C PHE A 273 -0.72 -0.16 -18.02
N ARG A 274 -1.24 -1.38 -18.22
CA ARG A 274 -2.65 -1.61 -18.59
C ARG A 274 -3.28 -2.63 -17.67
N ILE A 275 -4.56 -2.43 -17.38
CA ILE A 275 -5.40 -3.39 -16.66
C ILE A 275 -6.51 -3.85 -17.61
N ASP A 276 -6.54 -5.15 -17.88
CA ASP A 276 -7.61 -5.83 -18.63
C ASP A 276 -8.60 -6.45 -17.64
N THR A 277 -9.88 -6.08 -17.78
CA THR A 277 -11.00 -6.53 -16.93
C THR A 277 -12.08 -7.24 -17.73
N ARG A 278 -11.86 -7.57 -19.01
CA ARG A 278 -12.92 -8.10 -19.88
C ARG A 278 -13.48 -9.44 -19.40
N ASP A 279 -12.67 -10.22 -18.71
CA ASP A 279 -13.03 -11.55 -18.19
C ASP A 279 -13.45 -11.53 -16.70
N THR A 280 -13.58 -10.34 -16.08
CA THR A 280 -13.87 -10.23 -14.64
C THR A 280 -15.36 -10.19 -14.31
N GLY A 281 -16.22 -10.26 -15.33
CA GLY A 281 -17.66 -10.09 -15.18
C GLY A 281 -18.07 -8.64 -14.91
N VAL A 282 -19.17 -8.47 -14.20
CA VAL A 282 -19.73 -7.13 -13.92
C VAL A 282 -18.85 -6.41 -12.90
N VAL A 283 -18.27 -5.28 -13.32
CA VAL A 283 -17.56 -4.33 -12.46
C VAL A 283 -18.32 -3.01 -12.52
N ASP A 284 -18.60 -2.42 -11.37
CA ASP A 284 -19.44 -1.21 -11.28
C ASP A 284 -18.65 0.04 -11.72
N ASP A 285 -17.36 0.06 -11.38
CA ASP A 285 -16.47 1.19 -11.61
C ASP A 285 -15.19 0.79 -12.37
N ALA A 286 -14.45 1.81 -12.84
CA ALA A 286 -13.10 1.60 -13.34
C ALA A 286 -12.19 1.01 -12.24
N PRO A 287 -11.11 0.27 -12.60
CA PRO A 287 -10.15 -0.21 -11.62
C PRO A 287 -9.61 0.94 -10.77
N ARG A 288 -9.63 0.75 -9.45
CA ARG A 288 -8.97 1.66 -8.51
C ARG A 288 -7.48 1.38 -8.55
N VAL A 289 -6.68 2.42 -8.74
CA VAL A 289 -5.23 2.32 -8.84
C VAL A 289 -4.59 3.37 -7.95
N GLU A 290 -3.69 2.94 -7.08
CA GLU A 290 -2.79 3.79 -6.30
C GLU A 290 -1.35 3.45 -6.62
N VAL A 291 -0.51 4.48 -6.73
CA VAL A 291 0.93 4.30 -6.86
C VAL A 291 1.60 4.96 -5.67
N LEU A 292 2.44 4.19 -4.98
CA LEU A 292 3.21 4.62 -3.83
C LEU A 292 4.69 4.66 -4.22
N ASP A 293 5.37 5.73 -3.84
CA ASP A 293 6.82 5.82 -3.99
C ASP A 293 7.56 5.01 -2.91
N LYS A 294 8.89 5.10 -2.90
CA LYS A 294 9.75 4.39 -1.94
C LYS A 294 9.55 4.80 -0.49
N ASP A 295 8.97 5.98 -0.26
CA ASP A 295 8.66 6.53 1.06
C ASP A 295 7.16 6.29 1.40
N LEU A 296 6.48 5.48 0.57
CA LEU A 296 5.06 5.15 0.63
C LEU A 296 4.15 6.39 0.55
N ALA A 297 4.59 7.42 -0.17
CA ALA A 297 3.78 8.57 -0.51
C ALA A 297 3.00 8.31 -1.80
N LEU A 298 1.71 8.70 -1.80
CA LEU A 298 0.85 8.60 -2.98
C LEU A 298 1.36 9.50 -4.10
N LEU A 299 1.40 8.95 -5.31
CA LEU A 299 1.77 9.66 -6.53
C LEU A 299 0.55 9.92 -7.40
N PRO A 300 0.53 11.08 -8.10
CA PRO A 300 -0.46 11.32 -9.12
C PRO A 300 -0.29 10.32 -10.26
N ILE A 301 -1.42 9.81 -10.74
CA ILE A 301 -1.49 8.91 -11.88
C ILE A 301 -2.38 9.52 -12.96
N ASN A 302 -2.03 9.27 -14.21
CA ASN A 302 -2.92 9.50 -15.33
C ASN A 302 -3.56 8.16 -15.69
N GLY A 303 -4.88 8.11 -15.79
CA GLY A 303 -5.61 6.89 -16.12
C GLY A 303 -6.81 7.19 -17.01
N SER A 304 -7.06 6.32 -17.98
CA SER A 304 -8.28 6.37 -18.78
C SER A 304 -8.62 4.99 -19.35
N GLN A 305 -9.89 4.81 -19.71
CA GLN A 305 -10.29 3.64 -20.48
C GLN A 305 -9.81 3.80 -21.93
N ILE A 306 -9.05 2.83 -22.41
CA ILE A 306 -8.54 2.80 -23.80
C ILE A 306 -9.58 2.11 -24.70
N ASN A 307 -10.10 0.98 -24.24
CA ASN A 307 -11.15 0.21 -24.89
C ASN A 307 -12.12 -0.29 -23.81
N PRO A 308 -13.35 -0.68 -24.15
CA PRO A 308 -14.27 -1.30 -23.19
C PRO A 308 -13.58 -2.46 -22.43
N GLY A 309 -13.46 -2.32 -21.11
CA GLY A 309 -12.80 -3.27 -20.22
C GLY A 309 -11.26 -3.25 -20.24
N ILE A 310 -10.60 -2.30 -20.92
CA ILE A 310 -9.15 -2.14 -20.91
C ILE A 310 -8.79 -0.71 -20.51
N TYR A 311 -8.07 -0.58 -19.41
CA TYR A 311 -7.70 0.69 -18.81
C TYR A 311 -6.19 0.89 -18.91
N GLY A 312 -5.78 2.06 -19.39
CA GLY A 312 -4.38 2.46 -19.45
C GLY A 312 -4.07 3.43 -18.35
N TYR A 313 -2.95 3.20 -17.65
CA TYR A 313 -2.45 4.07 -16.61
C TYR A 313 -0.98 4.41 -16.86
N SER A 314 -0.55 5.54 -16.31
CA SER A 314 0.85 5.91 -16.25
C SER A 314 1.14 6.79 -15.04
N PHE A 315 2.35 6.68 -14.52
CA PHE A 315 2.91 7.61 -13.54
C PHE A 315 4.34 7.97 -13.93
N THR A 316 4.85 9.08 -13.43
CA THR A 316 6.22 9.52 -13.70
C THR A 316 7.04 9.56 -12.40
N PRO A 317 7.90 8.56 -12.15
CA PRO A 317 8.75 8.56 -10.97
C PRO A 317 9.76 9.70 -11.03
N LYS A 318 9.97 10.39 -9.91
CA LYS A 318 10.95 11.48 -9.80
C LYS A 318 12.31 11.02 -9.28
N LYS A 319 12.37 9.84 -8.67
CA LYS A 319 13.57 9.31 -8.00
C LYS A 319 13.70 7.82 -8.29
N SER A 320 14.92 7.31 -8.21
CA SER A 320 15.17 5.87 -8.18
C SER A 320 14.68 5.27 -6.88
N GLY A 321 14.32 3.99 -6.91
CA GLY A 321 13.83 3.25 -5.75
C GLY A 321 12.73 2.25 -6.10
N LYS A 322 12.23 1.60 -5.06
CA LYS A 322 11.11 0.66 -5.14
C LYS A 322 9.79 1.41 -5.00
N TYR A 323 8.86 1.16 -5.91
CA TYR A 323 7.53 1.73 -5.94
C TYR A 323 6.52 0.57 -5.82
N HIS A 324 5.29 0.89 -5.42
CA HIS A 324 4.21 -0.08 -5.31
C HIS A 324 2.99 0.40 -6.07
N ILE A 325 2.45 -0.45 -6.96
CA ILE A 325 1.17 -0.21 -7.62
C ILE A 325 0.11 -1.10 -6.97
N CYS A 326 -0.87 -0.49 -6.31
CA CYS A 326 -2.02 -1.17 -5.75
C CYS A 326 -3.17 -1.04 -6.74
N ALA A 327 -3.64 -2.15 -7.29
CA ALA A 327 -4.77 -2.17 -8.20
C ALA A 327 -5.88 -3.09 -7.67
N SER A 328 -7.14 -2.66 -7.81
CA SER A 328 -8.31 -3.39 -7.36
C SER A 328 -9.55 -3.14 -8.20
N LEU A 329 -10.48 -4.10 -8.15
CA LEU A 329 -11.82 -4.02 -8.72
C LEU A 329 -12.81 -4.12 -7.57
N ASN A 330 -13.68 -3.12 -7.39
CA ASN A 330 -14.62 -3.05 -6.25
C ASN A 330 -13.93 -3.34 -4.90
N GLY A 331 -12.71 -2.84 -4.68
CA GLY A 331 -11.91 -3.08 -3.47
C GLY A 331 -11.21 -4.45 -3.38
N VAL A 332 -11.49 -5.40 -4.28
CA VAL A 332 -10.77 -6.68 -4.34
C VAL A 332 -9.51 -6.53 -5.17
N ALA A 333 -8.36 -6.90 -4.58
CA ALA A 333 -7.07 -6.86 -5.25
C ALA A 333 -7.05 -7.74 -6.51
N ILE A 334 -6.56 -7.20 -7.63
CA ILE A 334 -6.30 -8.01 -8.82
C ILE A 334 -5.09 -8.94 -8.58
N PRO A 335 -4.94 -10.06 -9.31
CA PRO A 335 -3.82 -10.97 -9.13
C PRO A 335 -2.46 -10.27 -9.23
N GLY A 336 -1.63 -10.45 -8.21
CA GLY A 336 -0.29 -9.83 -8.13
C GLY A 336 -0.25 -8.47 -7.44
N SER A 337 -1.40 -7.85 -7.15
CA SER A 337 -1.47 -6.60 -6.40
C SER A 337 -1.10 -6.82 -4.91
N PRO A 338 -0.26 -5.96 -4.30
CA PRO A 338 0.43 -4.83 -4.93
C PRO A 338 1.65 -5.26 -5.77
N PHE A 339 1.84 -4.59 -6.91
CA PHE A 339 2.93 -4.85 -7.86
C PHE A 339 4.16 -4.01 -7.49
N PRO A 340 5.31 -4.63 -7.17
CA PRO A 340 6.55 -3.89 -6.95
C PRO A 340 7.13 -3.45 -8.30
N VAL A 341 7.52 -2.17 -8.39
CA VAL A 341 8.17 -1.60 -9.57
C VAL A 341 9.50 -0.97 -9.15
N ASN A 342 10.60 -1.42 -9.74
CA ASN A 342 11.93 -0.90 -9.42
C ASN A 342 12.35 0.15 -10.45
N ILE A 343 12.47 1.40 -10.02
CA ILE A 343 12.99 2.51 -10.82
C ILE A 343 14.49 2.59 -10.62
N ARG A 344 15.25 2.34 -11.68
CA ARG A 344 16.72 2.30 -11.66
C ARG A 344 17.31 3.69 -11.77
N GLU A 345 18.56 3.83 -11.32
CA GLU A 345 19.31 5.05 -11.62
C GLU A 345 19.57 5.16 -13.14
N PRO A 346 19.42 6.35 -13.74
CA PRO A 346 19.75 6.53 -15.15
C PRO A 346 21.20 6.15 -15.44
N VAL A 347 21.43 5.52 -16.58
CA VAL A 347 22.78 5.28 -17.10
C VAL A 347 23.15 6.47 -17.98
N ASP A 348 24.28 7.11 -17.67
CA ASP A 348 24.82 8.24 -18.42
C ASP A 348 26.11 7.82 -19.13
N LEU A 349 25.95 7.33 -20.36
CA LEU A 349 27.06 6.85 -21.18
C LEU A 349 28.04 7.98 -21.56
N SER A 350 27.63 9.25 -21.52
CA SER A 350 28.54 10.38 -21.80
C SER A 350 29.65 10.51 -20.76
N LYS A 351 29.47 9.89 -19.59
CA LYS A 351 30.43 9.86 -18.51
C LYS A 351 31.35 8.64 -18.53
N LEU A 352 31.17 7.72 -19.50
CA LEU A 352 32.14 6.66 -19.76
C LEU A 352 33.41 7.26 -20.34
N ARG A 353 34.56 6.82 -19.82
CA ARG A 353 35.86 7.15 -20.40
C ARG A 353 36.58 5.85 -20.74
N ILE A 354 37.03 5.74 -21.99
CA ILE A 354 37.86 4.64 -22.46
C ILE A 354 39.22 5.21 -22.81
N PHE A 355 40.28 4.70 -22.20
CA PHE A 355 41.63 5.21 -22.38
C PHE A 355 42.66 4.09 -22.24
N GLY A 356 43.86 4.32 -22.75
CA GLY A 356 44.97 3.36 -22.74
C GLY A 356 45.49 3.01 -24.14
N PRO A 357 46.65 2.32 -24.19
CA PRO A 357 47.41 2.12 -25.42
C PRO A 357 46.68 1.31 -26.50
N GLY A 358 45.66 0.54 -26.14
CA GLY A 358 44.83 -0.22 -27.08
C GLY A 358 43.80 0.62 -27.85
N VAL A 359 43.54 1.87 -27.44
CA VAL A 359 42.52 2.75 -28.04
C VAL A 359 43.01 4.17 -28.36
N GLU A 360 44.13 4.61 -27.80
CA GLU A 360 44.66 5.98 -27.98
C GLU A 360 45.71 6.11 -29.10
N GLY A 361 46.17 5.01 -29.68
CA GLY A 361 47.24 5.02 -30.68
C GLY A 361 47.38 3.72 -31.47
N PRO A 362 48.35 3.64 -32.40
CA PRO A 362 48.59 2.45 -33.20
C PRO A 362 49.02 1.26 -32.32
N VAL A 363 48.38 0.11 -32.54
CA VAL A 363 48.68 -1.15 -31.85
C VAL A 363 49.58 -2.01 -32.72
N LYS A 364 50.58 -2.65 -32.12
CA LYS A 364 51.51 -3.54 -32.84
C LYS A 364 50.93 -4.95 -32.99
N CYS A 365 51.15 -5.54 -34.17
CA CYS A 365 50.72 -6.90 -34.44
C CYS A 365 51.43 -7.90 -33.51
N GLN A 366 50.68 -8.88 -33.00
CA GLN A 366 51.16 -9.94 -32.09
C GLN A 366 51.73 -9.48 -30.73
N GLU A 367 51.62 -8.20 -30.39
CA GLU A 367 51.94 -7.70 -29.05
C GLU A 367 50.64 -7.47 -28.25
N PRO A 368 50.52 -7.98 -27.01
CA PRO A 368 49.35 -7.73 -26.18
C PRO A 368 49.26 -6.23 -25.83
N THR A 369 48.06 -5.67 -25.95
CA THR A 369 47.74 -4.31 -25.53
C THR A 369 46.62 -4.31 -24.49
N HIS A 370 46.35 -3.16 -23.88
CA HIS A 370 45.28 -3.00 -22.90
C HIS A 370 44.60 -1.64 -23.06
N PHE A 371 43.40 -1.53 -22.50
CA PHE A 371 42.70 -0.28 -22.29
C PHE A 371 41.90 -0.40 -20.99
N THR A 372 41.47 0.74 -20.46
CA THR A 372 40.68 0.86 -19.24
C THR A 372 39.35 1.50 -19.58
N ILE A 373 38.27 0.98 -19.01
CA ILE A 373 36.94 1.59 -19.06
C ILE A 373 36.65 2.15 -17.66
N ASP A 374 36.60 3.48 -17.53
CA ASP A 374 36.14 4.17 -16.32
C ASP A 374 34.65 4.48 -16.44
N ALA A 375 33.84 3.72 -15.69
CA ALA A 375 32.39 3.83 -15.61
C ALA A 375 31.90 4.41 -14.28
N LYS A 376 32.79 4.97 -13.43
CA LYS A 376 32.45 5.40 -12.06
C LYS A 376 31.29 6.39 -11.97
N GLN A 377 31.07 7.19 -13.01
CA GLN A 377 30.01 8.19 -13.05
C GLN A 377 28.90 7.86 -14.07
N ALA A 378 29.00 6.73 -14.77
CA ALA A 378 28.06 6.34 -15.82
C ALA A 378 26.79 5.66 -15.29
N GLY A 379 26.73 5.33 -14.00
CA GLY A 379 25.61 4.61 -13.38
C GLY A 379 25.76 3.09 -13.46
N PRO A 380 24.79 2.32 -12.94
CA PRO A 380 24.86 0.87 -12.86
C PRO A 380 24.65 0.21 -14.24
N GLY A 381 25.57 -0.68 -14.64
CA GLY A 381 25.45 -1.43 -15.90
C GLY A 381 26.57 -2.46 -16.06
N ALA A 382 26.32 -3.51 -16.85
CA ALA A 382 27.35 -4.44 -17.27
C ALA A 382 28.11 -3.85 -18.47
N VAL A 383 29.44 -3.98 -18.46
CA VAL A 383 30.29 -3.58 -19.58
C VAL A 383 30.67 -4.82 -20.36
N GLU A 384 30.35 -4.84 -21.65
CA GLU A 384 30.71 -5.92 -22.57
C GLU A 384 31.66 -5.37 -23.64
N VAL A 385 32.75 -6.10 -23.89
CA VAL A 385 33.73 -5.78 -24.94
C VAL A 385 33.64 -6.87 -25.99
N LEU A 386 33.13 -6.52 -27.17
CA LEU A 386 33.02 -7.44 -28.30
C LEU A 386 34.17 -7.16 -29.29
N PRO A 387 35.04 -8.14 -29.60
CA PRO A 387 35.97 -8.01 -30.70
C PRO A 387 35.18 -7.98 -32.02
N LEU A 388 35.45 -6.99 -32.87
CA LEU A 388 34.97 -7.00 -34.24
C LEU A 388 35.74 -8.09 -35.00
N GLU A 389 35.07 -9.16 -35.41
CA GLU A 389 35.63 -10.10 -36.39
C GLU A 389 35.85 -9.32 -37.69
N THR A 390 37.11 -9.16 -38.08
CA THR A 390 37.44 -8.46 -39.33
C THR A 390 37.17 -9.40 -40.50
N GLU A 391 36.32 -8.97 -41.43
CA GLU A 391 36.24 -9.61 -42.74
C GLU A 391 37.64 -9.64 -43.36
N THR A 392 38.13 -10.85 -43.64
CA THR A 392 39.40 -11.08 -44.31
C THR A 392 39.40 -10.41 -45.68
N PHE A 393 40.06 -9.25 -45.79
CA PHE A 393 40.46 -8.71 -47.09
C PHE A 393 41.53 -9.62 -47.69
N VAL A 394 41.13 -10.46 -48.64
CA VAL A 394 42.05 -11.19 -49.50
C VAL A 394 42.71 -10.14 -50.42
N SER A 395 43.98 -9.84 -50.21
CA SER A 395 44.76 -9.10 -51.20
C SER A 395 45.00 -9.99 -52.42
N ALA A 396 44.41 -9.66 -53.56
CA ALA A 396 44.85 -10.21 -54.84
C ALA A 396 46.15 -9.50 -55.26
N GLN A 397 47.20 -10.31 -55.50
CA GLN A 397 48.45 -9.90 -56.14
C GLN A 397 48.27 -9.70 -57.64
#